data_AF-A0A5B9DCP2-F1
#
_entry.id   AF-A0A5B9DCP2-F1
#
_cell.length_a   1.000
_cell.length_b   1.000
_cell.length_c   1.000
_cell.angle_alpha   90.00
_cell.angle_beta   90.00
_cell.angle_gamma   90.00
#
_symmetry.space_group_name_H-M   'P 1'
#
loop_
_entity.id
_entity.type
_entity.pdbx_description
1 polymer ?
#
loop_
_entity_poly.entity_id
_entity_poly.type
_entity_poly.pdbx_seq_one_letter_code
_entity_poly.pdbx_strand_id
1 'polypeptide(L)'
;MPFFGHFVIAMCIIIPIYYFNKEKFNYKIAVIFVLNNWIGPDTAQAYFFLPIDFHYLIPYLFWALPMAFFYSYISRFSIKFENHKFQIIDDKQKVLNWRNAYLLMISGGILHTVSDTIFRSNLKFKFIENIFEPRLPEIQNYGMGFGLDFGAVHLLGYLFLIFISFLIFFFFNRNLKDMILFYTSYIIIVLVSILLLGDDLAGEEFDIGVIFFALIFIFIPLFLLFYVANSVFKQDPESLKTKILSEKQIKRGLLLVSIFTLLISGVLLIWGIFCFTSPEIFEEFFKINENGVIFLGIFVLILTICALYGGIGLLLKQKSARIMTALMMSFLLVFIYPLFAVFYLYQDDVKSFYEKNI
;
A
#
# COMPACT_ATOMS: atom_id res chain seq x y z
N MET A 1 -0.24 -14.51 8.08
CA MET A 1 0.30 -13.50 7.17
C MET A 1 1.79 -13.33 7.44
N PRO A 2 2.66 -13.46 6.43
CA PRO A 2 4.06 -13.06 6.56
C PRO A 2 4.12 -11.53 6.45
N PHE A 3 3.65 -10.85 7.50
CA PHE A 3 3.63 -9.38 7.62
C PHE A 3 5.02 -8.79 7.37
N PHE A 4 6.07 -9.50 7.80
CA PHE A 4 7.46 -9.06 7.62
C PHE A 4 8.00 -9.31 6.21
N GLY A 5 7.57 -10.39 5.53
CA GLY A 5 8.06 -10.75 4.20
C GLY A 5 7.75 -9.70 3.14
N HIS A 6 6.54 -9.14 3.18
CA HIS A 6 6.11 -8.05 2.29
C HIS A 6 6.97 -6.81 2.49
N PHE A 7 7.21 -6.41 3.74
CA PHE A 7 8.06 -5.28 4.06
C PHE A 7 9.49 -5.48 3.54
N VAL A 8 10.08 -6.66 3.77
CA VAL A 8 11.45 -6.99 3.33
C VAL A 8 11.58 -6.94 1.81
N ILE A 9 10.65 -7.53 1.05
CA ILE A 9 10.69 -7.52 -0.42
C ILE A 9 10.68 -6.08 -0.95
N ALA A 10 9.79 -5.23 -0.44
CA ALA A 10 9.73 -3.84 -0.87
C ALA A 10 11.01 -3.07 -0.51
N MET A 11 11.60 -3.32 0.65
CA MET A 11 12.87 -2.72 1.07
C MET A 11 14.05 -3.18 0.21
N CYS A 12 14.11 -4.45 -0.18
CA CYS A 12 15.12 -4.98 -1.11
C CYS A 12 15.09 -4.28 -2.47
N ILE A 13 13.91 -3.83 -2.92
CA ILE A 13 13.76 -3.05 -4.15
C ILE A 13 14.14 -1.57 -3.92
N ILE A 14 13.63 -0.97 -2.85
CA ILE A 14 13.76 0.48 -2.61
C ILE A 14 15.16 0.89 -2.16
N ILE A 15 15.85 0.11 -1.33
CA ILE A 15 17.18 0.46 -0.80
C ILE A 15 18.17 0.72 -1.95
N PRO A 16 18.33 -0.19 -2.93
CA PRO A 16 19.21 0.07 -4.06
C PRO A 16 18.76 1.28 -4.90
N ILE A 17 17.46 1.46 -5.14
CA ILE A 17 16.92 2.62 -5.89
C ILE A 17 17.30 3.92 -5.23
N TYR A 18 17.08 4.00 -3.92
CA TYR A 18 17.40 5.19 -3.15
C TYR A 18 18.90 5.44 -3.07
N TYR A 19 19.71 4.38 -2.90
CA TYR A 19 21.17 4.48 -2.85
C TYR A 19 21.76 5.05 -4.14
N PHE A 20 21.33 4.55 -5.31
CA PHE A 20 21.87 4.98 -6.61
C PHE A 20 21.24 6.27 -7.15
N ASN A 21 20.06 6.69 -6.66
CA ASN A 21 19.32 7.84 -7.21
C ASN A 21 18.92 8.86 -6.14
N LYS A 22 19.70 9.00 -5.06
CA LYS A 22 19.37 9.83 -3.88
C LYS A 22 18.91 11.27 -4.22
N GLU A 23 19.47 11.89 -5.24
CA GLU A 23 19.13 13.26 -5.66
C GLU A 23 17.91 13.36 -6.57
N LYS A 24 17.53 12.25 -7.22
CA LYS A 24 16.47 12.21 -8.25
C LYS A 24 15.23 11.43 -7.79
N PHE A 25 15.34 10.68 -6.70
CA PHE A 25 14.28 9.82 -6.20
C PHE A 25 13.70 10.35 -4.89
N ASN A 26 12.44 10.78 -4.92
CA ASN A 26 11.77 11.34 -3.76
C ASN A 26 11.45 10.23 -2.73
N TYR A 27 11.94 10.38 -1.50
CA TYR A 27 11.77 9.37 -0.44
C TYR A 27 10.29 9.11 -0.10
N LYS A 28 9.37 10.08 -0.31
CA LYS A 28 7.94 9.87 -0.06
C LYS A 28 7.33 8.87 -1.04
N ILE A 29 7.83 8.83 -2.27
CA ILE A 29 7.44 7.80 -3.26
C ILE A 29 7.87 6.43 -2.75
N ALA A 30 9.09 6.33 -2.23
CA ALA A 30 9.63 5.12 -1.62
C ALA A 30 8.76 4.63 -0.46
N VAL A 31 8.46 5.51 0.50
CA VAL A 31 7.64 5.17 1.67
C VAL A 31 6.24 4.71 1.26
N ILE A 32 5.60 5.43 0.34
CA ILE A 32 4.24 5.08 -0.12
C ILE A 32 4.25 3.73 -0.86
N PHE A 33 5.26 3.45 -1.68
CA PHE A 33 5.43 2.16 -2.33
C PHE A 33 5.60 1.02 -1.32
N VAL A 34 6.47 1.19 -0.32
CA VAL A 34 6.70 0.19 0.74
C VAL A 34 5.45 -0.06 1.56
N LEU A 35 4.77 1.00 2.02
CA LEU A 35 3.54 0.88 2.80
C LEU A 35 2.44 0.15 2.01
N ASN A 36 2.33 0.47 0.73
CA ASN A 36 1.32 -0.15 -0.10
C ASN A 36 1.62 -1.62 -0.41
N ASN A 37 2.89 -1.99 -0.60
CA ASN A 37 3.27 -3.40 -0.66
C ASN A 37 3.04 -4.12 0.68
N TRP A 38 3.27 -3.43 1.79
CA TRP A 38 3.19 -4.02 3.11
C TRP A 38 1.74 -4.31 3.52
N ILE A 39 0.85 -3.33 3.41
CA ILE A 39 -0.51 -3.39 3.95
C ILE A 39 -1.60 -2.93 2.97
N GLY A 40 -1.29 -2.64 1.71
CA GLY A 40 -2.21 -2.04 0.76
C GLY A 40 -3.52 -2.83 0.61
N PRO A 41 -3.50 -4.07 0.11
CA PRO A 41 -4.68 -4.95 0.07
C PRO A 41 -5.29 -5.20 1.46
N ASP A 42 -4.45 -5.34 2.49
CA ASP A 42 -4.88 -5.61 3.86
C ASP A 42 -5.75 -4.50 4.44
N THR A 43 -5.55 -3.25 4.02
CA THR A 43 -6.38 -2.13 4.48
C THR A 43 -7.86 -2.28 4.10
N ALA A 44 -8.17 -3.14 3.12
CA ALA A 44 -9.53 -3.46 2.73
C ALA A 44 -10.17 -4.56 3.61
N GLN A 45 -9.39 -5.27 4.44
CA GLN A 45 -9.92 -6.32 5.34
C GLN A 45 -10.93 -5.77 6.36
N ALA A 46 -10.86 -4.47 6.66
CA ALA A 46 -11.89 -3.78 7.44
C ALA A 46 -13.31 -3.91 6.83
N TYR A 47 -13.37 -4.18 5.54
CA TYR A 47 -14.59 -4.32 4.74
C TYR A 47 -14.89 -5.78 4.43
N PHE A 48 -14.46 -6.73 5.28
CA PHE A 48 -14.72 -8.17 5.13
C PHE A 48 -16.20 -8.54 4.96
N PHE A 49 -17.12 -7.65 5.34
CA PHE A 49 -18.56 -7.81 5.13
C PHE A 49 -18.98 -7.62 3.66
N LEU A 50 -18.12 -7.04 2.81
CA LEU A 50 -18.32 -7.02 1.36
C LEU A 50 -17.92 -8.39 0.79
N PRO A 51 -18.70 -8.97 -0.14
CA PRO A 51 -18.37 -10.24 -0.77
C PRO A 51 -17.31 -10.04 -1.87
N ILE A 52 -16.22 -9.33 -1.55
CA ILE A 52 -15.15 -8.96 -2.47
C ILE A 52 -13.81 -9.13 -1.73
N ASP A 53 -12.97 -10.07 -2.17
CA ASP A 53 -11.60 -10.21 -1.67
C ASP A 53 -10.66 -9.27 -2.43
N PHE A 54 -10.15 -8.25 -1.73
CA PHE A 54 -9.22 -7.26 -2.29
C PHE A 54 -7.77 -7.73 -2.37
N HIS A 55 -7.45 -8.97 -1.97
CA HIS A 55 -6.15 -9.59 -2.28
C HIS A 55 -6.10 -10.15 -3.71
N TYR A 56 -7.21 -10.05 -4.46
CA TYR A 56 -7.22 -10.28 -5.90
C TYR A 56 -6.86 -9.00 -6.65
N LEU A 57 -6.05 -9.15 -7.70
CA LEU A 57 -5.52 -8.02 -8.47
C LEU A 57 -6.62 -7.08 -8.97
N ILE A 58 -7.68 -7.62 -9.59
CA ILE A 58 -8.71 -6.79 -10.21
C ILE A 58 -9.57 -6.04 -9.16
N PRO A 59 -10.13 -6.69 -8.13
CA PRO A 59 -10.74 -5.98 -6.99
C PRO A 59 -9.84 -4.91 -6.39
N TYR A 60 -8.54 -5.21 -6.24
CA TYR A 60 -7.57 -4.26 -5.72
C TYR A 60 -7.40 -3.01 -6.60
N LEU A 61 -7.49 -3.11 -7.94
CA LEU A 61 -7.43 -1.94 -8.82
C LEU A 61 -8.54 -0.92 -8.52
N PHE A 62 -9.70 -1.39 -8.06
CA PHE A 62 -10.78 -0.51 -7.60
C PHE A 62 -10.48 0.06 -6.22
N TRP A 63 -9.94 -0.74 -5.29
CA TRP A 63 -9.51 -0.29 -3.97
C TRP A 63 -8.35 0.72 -4.01
N ALA A 64 -7.50 0.64 -5.03
CA ALA A 64 -6.41 1.57 -5.26
C ALA A 64 -6.92 3.00 -5.51
N LEU A 65 -8.16 3.22 -5.96
CA LEU A 65 -8.73 4.56 -6.17
C LEU A 65 -8.88 5.37 -4.88
N PRO A 66 -9.63 4.93 -3.85
CA PRO A 66 -9.70 5.66 -2.58
C PRO A 66 -8.32 5.80 -1.92
N MET A 67 -7.47 4.79 -2.01
CA MET A 67 -6.09 4.88 -1.54
C MET A 67 -5.26 5.94 -2.28
N ALA A 68 -5.45 6.10 -3.59
CA ALA A 68 -4.73 7.10 -4.37
C ALA A 68 -5.09 8.53 -3.93
N PHE A 69 -6.37 8.81 -3.66
CA PHE A 69 -6.78 10.10 -3.12
C PHE A 69 -6.13 10.39 -1.76
N PHE A 70 -6.10 9.36 -0.92
CA PHE A 70 -5.50 9.39 0.39
C PHE A 70 -3.99 9.65 0.35
N TYR A 71 -3.24 8.84 -0.40
CA TYR A 71 -1.78 8.98 -0.51
C TYR A 71 -1.37 10.22 -1.29
N SER A 72 -2.17 10.68 -2.26
CA SER A 72 -1.97 12.00 -2.86
C SER A 72 -2.06 13.10 -1.82
N TYR A 73 -3.05 13.06 -0.91
CA TYR A 73 -3.13 14.03 0.19
C TYR A 73 -1.95 13.92 1.15
N ILE A 74 -1.61 12.71 1.60
CA ILE A 74 -0.56 12.50 2.62
C ILE A 74 0.83 12.82 2.11
N SER A 75 1.05 12.75 0.80
CA SER A 75 2.34 13.14 0.19
C SER A 75 2.78 14.58 0.51
N ARG A 76 1.89 15.42 1.05
CA ARG A 76 2.24 16.75 1.58
C ARG A 76 3.03 16.74 2.89
N PHE A 77 2.96 15.66 3.65
CA PHE A 77 3.58 15.58 4.96
C PHE A 77 4.98 14.97 4.86
N SER A 78 5.87 15.44 5.71
CA SER A 78 7.23 14.94 5.87
C SER A 78 7.42 14.50 7.32
N ILE A 79 8.23 13.46 7.52
CA ILE A 79 8.65 13.04 8.85
C ILE A 79 10.09 13.49 9.02
N LYS A 80 10.36 14.33 10.01
CA LYS A 80 11.71 14.69 10.42
C LYS A 80 12.04 14.03 11.75
N PHE A 81 13.28 13.56 11.87
CA PHE A 81 13.85 13.09 13.11
C PHE A 81 14.93 14.09 13.54
N GLU A 82 14.59 14.95 14.49
CA GLU A 82 15.49 15.97 15.03
C GLU A 82 15.49 15.86 16.57
N ASN A 83 16.67 15.94 17.19
CA ASN A 83 16.82 15.87 18.65
C ASN A 83 16.12 14.67 19.31
N HIS A 84 16.26 13.48 18.71
CA HIS A 84 15.61 12.24 19.14
C HIS A 84 14.07 12.27 19.14
N LYS A 85 13.44 13.21 18.41
CA LYS A 85 11.98 13.33 18.30
C LYS A 85 11.54 13.21 16.85
N PHE A 86 10.54 12.36 16.61
CA PHE A 86 9.81 12.31 15.35
C PHE A 86 8.80 13.46 15.28
N GLN A 87 8.83 14.22 14.18
CA GLN A 87 7.90 15.30 13.93
C GLN A 87 7.28 15.15 12.54
N ILE A 88 5.95 15.23 12.48
CA ILE A 88 5.20 15.33 11.23
C ILE A 88 5.08 16.80 10.86
N ILE A 89 5.67 17.16 9.73
CA ILE A 89 5.70 18.51 9.17
C ILE A 89 4.79 18.54 7.95
N ASP A 90 4.00 19.60 7.84
CA ASP A 90 3.18 19.88 6.68
C ASP A 90 3.95 20.77 5.71
N ASP A 91 4.38 20.22 4.57
CA ASP A 91 5.15 21.00 3.58
C ASP A 91 4.26 21.95 2.76
N LYS A 92 2.93 21.93 2.99
CA LYS A 92 1.91 22.73 2.29
C LYS A 92 1.80 22.47 0.79
N GLN A 93 2.65 21.60 0.25
CA GLN A 93 2.68 21.19 -1.15
C GLN A 93 2.66 19.67 -1.22
N LYS A 94 1.76 19.13 -2.05
CA LYS A 94 1.73 17.69 -2.32
C LYS A 94 2.94 17.31 -3.17
N VAL A 95 3.44 16.09 -3.00
CA VAL A 95 4.46 15.51 -3.90
C VAL A 95 3.80 14.71 -5.03
N LEU A 96 2.63 14.12 -4.77
CA LEU A 96 1.91 13.27 -5.72
C LEU A 96 0.54 13.86 -6.06
N ASN A 97 0.24 13.99 -7.35
CA ASN A 97 -1.14 14.10 -7.82
C ASN A 97 -1.85 12.73 -7.70
N TRP A 98 -3.18 12.73 -7.80
CA TRP A 98 -3.97 11.51 -7.62
C TRP A 98 -3.66 10.43 -8.66
N ARG A 99 -3.30 10.81 -9.90
CA ARG A 99 -2.96 9.84 -10.97
C ARG A 99 -1.65 9.13 -10.66
N ASN A 100 -0.62 9.89 -10.28
CA ASN A 100 0.67 9.34 -9.87
C ASN A 100 0.52 8.49 -8.60
N ALA A 101 -0.29 8.92 -7.64
CA ALA A 101 -0.60 8.12 -6.46
C ALA A 101 -1.32 6.80 -6.84
N TYR A 102 -2.26 6.83 -7.79
CA TYR A 102 -2.96 5.63 -8.27
C TYR A 102 -2.01 4.63 -8.94
N LEU A 103 -1.12 5.09 -9.83
CA LEU A 103 -0.12 4.22 -10.44
C LEU A 103 0.83 3.62 -9.40
N LEU A 104 1.17 4.39 -8.36
CA LEU A 104 1.99 3.91 -7.25
C LEU A 104 1.24 2.88 -6.38
N MET A 105 -0.08 3.05 -6.20
CA MET A 105 -0.93 2.06 -5.54
C MET A 105 -1.02 0.78 -6.35
N ILE A 106 -1.21 0.86 -7.66
CA ILE A 106 -1.19 -0.34 -8.52
C ILE A 106 0.17 -1.04 -8.42
N SER A 107 1.26 -0.28 -8.52
CA SER A 107 2.63 -0.79 -8.42
C SER A 107 2.88 -1.60 -7.14
N GLY A 108 2.62 -1.02 -5.96
CA GLY A 108 2.82 -1.73 -4.69
C GLY A 108 1.82 -2.85 -4.45
N GLY A 109 0.58 -2.75 -4.95
CA GLY A 109 -0.42 -3.79 -4.77
C GLY A 109 -0.20 -5.01 -5.64
N ILE A 110 0.27 -4.82 -6.88
CA ILE A 110 0.75 -5.91 -7.72
C ILE A 110 1.89 -6.63 -6.98
N LEU A 111 2.87 -5.89 -6.45
CA LEU A 111 3.99 -6.45 -5.69
C LEU A 111 3.51 -7.21 -4.43
N HIS A 112 2.44 -6.73 -3.79
CA HIS A 112 1.85 -7.39 -2.63
C HIS A 112 1.28 -8.75 -3.02
N THR A 113 0.51 -8.82 -4.12
CA THR A 113 -0.02 -10.10 -4.62
C THR A 113 1.07 -11.12 -4.93
N VAL A 114 2.24 -10.68 -5.42
CA VAL A 114 3.43 -11.55 -5.63
C VAL A 114 3.96 -12.09 -4.33
N SER A 115 4.12 -11.20 -3.36
CA SER A 115 4.65 -11.53 -2.04
C SER A 115 3.74 -12.59 -1.43
N ASP A 116 2.43 -12.37 -1.50
CA ASP A 116 1.40 -13.34 -1.12
C ASP A 116 1.56 -14.67 -1.86
N THR A 117 1.74 -14.68 -3.18
CA THR A 117 1.88 -15.92 -3.95
C THR A 117 3.18 -16.67 -3.61
N ILE A 118 4.31 -15.98 -3.40
CA ILE A 118 5.59 -16.59 -3.01
C ILE A 118 5.49 -17.21 -1.61
N PHE A 119 4.82 -16.53 -0.68
CA PHE A 119 4.75 -16.97 0.72
C PHE A 119 3.57 -17.91 1.01
N ARG A 120 2.64 -18.11 0.08
CA ARG A 120 1.53 -19.08 0.21
C ARG A 120 1.94 -20.43 -0.37
N SER A 121 1.56 -21.51 0.31
CA SER A 121 1.94 -22.90 0.00
C SER A 121 1.39 -23.46 -1.32
N ASN A 122 0.59 -22.69 -2.08
CA ASN A 122 -0.08 -23.18 -3.29
C ASN A 122 0.33 -22.46 -4.59
N LEU A 123 1.26 -21.49 -4.54
CA LEU A 123 1.75 -20.73 -5.69
C LEU A 123 0.62 -20.25 -6.64
N LYS A 124 -0.54 -19.93 -6.03
CA LYS A 124 -1.76 -19.53 -6.72
C LYS A 124 -1.76 -18.02 -6.88
N PHE A 125 -1.96 -17.55 -8.11
CA PHE A 125 -2.06 -16.13 -8.40
C PHE A 125 -3.52 -15.70 -8.44
N LYS A 126 -3.86 -14.72 -7.62
CA LYS A 126 -5.24 -14.25 -7.44
C LYS A 126 -5.52 -13.07 -8.37
N PHE A 127 -6.03 -13.31 -9.58
CA PHE A 127 -6.46 -12.22 -10.47
C PHE A 127 -7.91 -11.82 -10.23
N ILE A 128 -8.82 -12.79 -10.38
CA ILE A 128 -10.25 -12.67 -10.09
C ILE A 128 -10.73 -13.96 -9.44
N GLU A 129 -11.44 -13.83 -8.32
CA GLU A 129 -11.96 -14.95 -7.55
C GLU A 129 -12.82 -15.89 -8.40
N ASN A 130 -12.51 -17.19 -8.35
CA ASN A 130 -13.20 -18.29 -9.06
C ASN A 130 -13.28 -18.17 -10.59
N ILE A 131 -12.63 -17.17 -11.21
CA ILE A 131 -12.65 -16.94 -12.66
C ILE A 131 -11.27 -17.17 -13.26
N PHE A 132 -10.23 -16.56 -12.67
CA PHE A 132 -8.88 -16.67 -13.19
C PHE A 132 -7.90 -16.68 -12.04
N GLU A 133 -7.44 -17.87 -11.69
CA GLU A 133 -6.49 -18.06 -10.61
C GLU A 133 -5.44 -19.13 -10.92
N PRO A 134 -4.66 -18.92 -12.01
CA PRO A 134 -3.73 -19.93 -12.47
C PRO A 134 -2.67 -20.19 -11.40
N ARG A 135 -2.31 -21.47 -11.25
CA ARG A 135 -1.15 -21.89 -10.45
C ARG A 135 0.09 -21.88 -11.32
N LEU A 136 1.26 -21.70 -10.71
CA LEU A 136 2.54 -21.77 -11.41
C LEU A 136 2.68 -23.02 -12.33
N PRO A 137 2.30 -24.24 -11.91
CA PRO A 137 2.34 -25.42 -12.78
C PRO A 137 1.32 -25.40 -13.93
N GLU A 138 0.18 -24.74 -13.77
CA GLU A 138 -0.86 -24.68 -14.81
C GLU A 138 -0.43 -23.77 -15.96
N ILE A 139 0.31 -22.69 -15.67
CA ILE A 139 0.86 -21.79 -16.70
C ILE A 139 1.99 -22.47 -17.47
N GLN A 140 2.81 -23.28 -16.81
CA GLN A 140 3.85 -24.06 -17.48
C GLN A 140 3.23 -24.91 -18.61
N ASN A 141 2.12 -25.58 -18.32
CA ASN A 141 1.41 -26.44 -19.27
C ASN A 141 0.80 -25.68 -20.47
N TYR A 142 0.75 -24.34 -20.46
CA TYR A 142 0.35 -23.59 -21.65
C TYR A 142 1.35 -23.75 -22.82
N GLY A 143 2.57 -24.22 -22.53
CA GLY A 143 3.63 -24.46 -23.50
C GLY A 143 3.75 -25.90 -24.02
N MET A 144 3.05 -26.89 -23.46
CA MET A 144 3.28 -28.34 -23.61
C MET A 144 2.94 -28.98 -24.98
N GLY A 145 2.88 -28.23 -26.07
CA GLY A 145 2.45 -28.74 -27.38
C GLY A 145 3.42 -29.70 -28.10
N PHE A 146 4.73 -29.70 -27.79
CA PHE A 146 5.73 -30.24 -28.74
C PHE A 146 6.93 -31.04 -28.17
N GLY A 147 7.08 -31.19 -26.85
CA GLY A 147 7.88 -32.22 -26.14
C GLY A 147 9.32 -32.53 -26.61
N LEU A 148 10.34 -31.80 -26.12
CA LEU A 148 11.80 -32.12 -26.14
C LEU A 148 12.60 -31.35 -25.04
N ASP A 149 13.91 -31.63 -24.83
CA ASP A 149 14.68 -31.55 -23.55
C ASP A 149 15.95 -30.61 -23.50
N PHE A 150 16.35 -30.23 -22.26
CA PHE A 150 17.62 -29.66 -21.68
C PHE A 150 18.10 -28.18 -21.86
N GLY A 151 18.50 -27.53 -20.72
CA GLY A 151 19.93 -27.41 -20.29
C GLY A 151 20.67 -26.05 -20.21
N ALA A 152 20.43 -25.05 -21.08
CA ALA A 152 21.32 -23.88 -21.20
C ALA A 152 20.67 -22.51 -20.87
N VAL A 153 19.34 -22.48 -20.73
CA VAL A 153 18.56 -21.24 -20.59
C VAL A 153 18.52 -20.72 -19.16
N HIS A 154 18.66 -21.59 -18.15
CA HIS A 154 18.59 -21.24 -16.73
C HIS A 154 19.65 -20.19 -16.32
N LEU A 155 20.89 -20.33 -16.81
CA LEU A 155 21.96 -19.37 -16.53
C LEU A 155 21.71 -18.01 -17.23
N LEU A 156 21.11 -18.04 -18.42
CA LEU A 156 20.78 -16.84 -19.19
C LEU A 156 19.59 -16.09 -18.58
N GLY A 157 18.53 -16.76 -18.12
CA GLY A 157 17.36 -16.14 -17.48
C GLY A 157 17.69 -15.38 -16.19
N TYR A 158 18.51 -15.97 -15.30
CA TYR A 158 18.97 -15.31 -14.08
C TYR A 158 19.97 -14.18 -14.36
N LEU A 159 20.96 -14.40 -15.26
CA LEU A 159 21.87 -13.32 -15.67
C LEU A 159 21.12 -12.18 -16.36
N PHE A 160 20.04 -12.47 -17.07
CA PHE A 160 19.21 -11.49 -17.76
C PHE A 160 18.28 -10.71 -16.83
N LEU A 161 17.68 -11.34 -15.82
CA LEU A 161 16.93 -10.66 -14.76
C LEU A 161 17.84 -9.71 -13.94
N ILE A 162 19.05 -10.17 -13.62
CA ILE A 162 20.08 -9.36 -12.95
C ILE A 162 20.54 -8.22 -13.88
N PHE A 163 20.86 -8.50 -15.14
CA PHE A 163 21.32 -7.52 -16.14
C PHE A 163 20.24 -6.49 -16.49
N ILE A 164 18.97 -6.87 -16.62
CA ILE A 164 17.87 -5.94 -16.87
C ILE A 164 17.57 -5.11 -15.63
N SER A 165 17.62 -5.70 -14.44
CA SER A 165 17.52 -4.93 -13.19
C SER A 165 18.63 -3.87 -13.15
N PHE A 166 19.89 -4.24 -13.43
CA PHE A 166 21.02 -3.30 -13.58
C PHE A 166 20.82 -2.26 -14.71
N LEU A 167 20.23 -2.63 -15.84
CA LEU A 167 19.93 -1.70 -16.95
C LEU A 167 18.81 -0.73 -16.60
N ILE A 168 17.80 -1.16 -15.84
CA ILE A 168 16.72 -0.31 -15.32
C ILE A 168 17.31 0.74 -14.36
N PHE A 169 18.25 0.33 -13.51
CA PHE A 169 19.04 1.24 -12.68
C PHE A 169 19.87 2.22 -13.53
N PHE A 170 20.45 1.76 -14.65
CA PHE A 170 21.26 2.58 -15.56
C PHE A 170 20.42 3.58 -16.39
N PHE A 171 19.21 3.19 -16.80
CA PHE A 171 18.30 4.01 -17.63
C PHE A 171 17.51 5.07 -16.86
N PHE A 172 17.50 5.04 -15.52
CA PHE A 172 16.94 6.13 -14.73
C PHE A 172 17.65 7.49 -14.98
N ASN A 173 18.77 7.45 -15.73
CA ASN A 173 19.50 8.61 -16.25
C ASN A 173 19.13 9.02 -17.70
N ARG A 174 18.15 8.38 -18.38
CA ARG A 174 17.77 8.67 -19.77
C ARG A 174 16.26 8.99 -19.94
N ASN A 175 15.89 9.41 -21.16
CA ASN A 175 14.59 9.94 -21.52
C ASN A 175 13.44 8.94 -21.26
N LEU A 176 12.30 9.40 -20.72
CA LEU A 176 11.12 8.57 -20.39
C LEU A 176 10.59 7.81 -21.60
N LYS A 177 10.68 8.42 -22.80
CA LYS A 177 10.28 7.79 -24.06
C LYS A 177 11.09 6.52 -24.34
N ASP A 178 12.39 6.55 -24.08
CA ASP A 178 13.29 5.42 -24.31
C ASP A 178 13.04 4.31 -23.29
N MET A 179 12.69 4.67 -22.05
CA MET A 179 12.25 3.71 -21.03
C MET A 179 10.95 3.02 -21.43
N ILE A 180 9.92 3.78 -21.84
CA ILE A 180 8.64 3.20 -22.28
C ILE A 180 8.87 2.29 -23.47
N LEU A 181 9.62 2.74 -24.49
CA LEU A 181 9.94 1.93 -25.65
C LEU A 181 10.64 0.64 -25.25
N PHE A 182 11.66 0.71 -24.39
CA PHE A 182 12.38 -0.47 -23.90
C PHE A 182 11.45 -1.45 -23.18
N TYR A 183 10.69 -1.00 -22.17
CA TYR A 183 9.80 -1.88 -21.41
C TYR A 183 8.68 -2.46 -22.27
N THR A 184 8.07 -1.66 -23.14
CA THR A 184 7.01 -2.13 -24.03
C THR A 184 7.57 -3.12 -25.05
N SER A 185 8.70 -2.82 -25.69
CA SER A 185 9.38 -3.77 -26.59
C SER A 185 9.76 -5.05 -25.87
N TYR A 186 10.26 -4.96 -24.63
CA TYR A 186 10.65 -6.11 -23.83
C TYR A 186 9.44 -6.98 -23.47
N ILE A 187 8.36 -6.39 -22.93
CA ILE A 187 7.12 -7.10 -22.61
C ILE A 187 6.57 -7.77 -23.87
N ILE A 188 6.55 -7.07 -25.02
CA ILE A 188 6.09 -7.64 -26.30
C ILE A 188 6.99 -8.80 -26.74
N ILE A 189 8.32 -8.62 -26.72
CA ILE A 189 9.27 -9.68 -27.11
C ILE A 189 9.06 -10.91 -26.23
N VAL A 190 8.93 -10.73 -24.91
CA VAL A 190 8.75 -11.85 -23.98
C VAL A 190 7.37 -12.49 -24.15
N LEU A 191 6.29 -11.72 -24.30
CA LEU A 191 4.94 -12.26 -24.56
C LEU A 191 4.89 -13.02 -25.90
N VAL A 192 5.50 -12.47 -26.96
CA VAL A 192 5.61 -13.13 -28.26
C VAL A 192 6.47 -14.38 -28.17
N SER A 193 7.56 -14.36 -27.39
CA SER A 193 8.38 -15.54 -27.15
C SER A 193 7.60 -16.63 -26.40
N ILE A 194 6.85 -16.27 -25.36
CA ILE A 194 5.98 -17.20 -24.61
C ILE A 194 4.90 -17.79 -25.54
N LEU A 195 4.25 -16.96 -26.36
CA LEU A 195 3.15 -17.38 -27.24
C LEU A 195 3.61 -18.18 -28.45
N LEU A 196 4.79 -17.91 -29.00
CA LEU A 196 5.31 -18.57 -30.21
C LEU A 196 6.18 -19.79 -29.90
N LEU A 197 6.86 -19.79 -28.75
CA LEU A 197 7.89 -20.79 -28.43
C LEU A 197 7.50 -21.70 -27.26
N GLY A 198 6.48 -21.37 -26.44
CA GLY A 198 5.99 -22.27 -25.40
C GLY A 198 7.10 -22.82 -24.48
N ASP A 199 6.93 -24.05 -23.96
CA ASP A 199 7.88 -24.80 -23.10
C ASP A 199 9.23 -25.07 -23.77
N ASP A 200 9.31 -24.91 -25.10
CA ASP A 200 10.51 -25.21 -25.90
C ASP A 200 11.71 -24.28 -25.56
N LEU A 201 11.48 -23.25 -24.72
CA LEU A 201 12.49 -22.31 -24.21
C LEU A 201 12.82 -22.52 -22.72
N ALA A 202 12.09 -23.34 -21.97
CA ALA A 202 12.05 -23.28 -20.50
C ALA A 202 12.28 -24.60 -19.75
N GLY A 203 12.33 -25.73 -20.44
CA GLY A 203 12.63 -27.02 -19.79
C GLY A 203 11.59 -27.42 -18.73
N GLU A 204 11.79 -28.59 -18.12
CA GLU A 204 10.88 -29.14 -17.10
C GLU A 204 10.83 -28.33 -15.77
N GLU A 205 11.46 -27.17 -15.70
CA GLU A 205 11.40 -26.23 -14.58
C GLU A 205 10.40 -25.10 -14.88
N PHE A 206 9.81 -24.49 -13.84
CA PHE A 206 8.71 -23.52 -13.93
C PHE A 206 9.05 -22.18 -14.62
N ASP A 207 10.00 -22.14 -15.56
CA ASP A 207 10.68 -20.97 -16.10
C ASP A 207 9.80 -20.04 -16.93
N ILE A 208 8.88 -20.56 -17.77
CA ILE A 208 7.89 -19.69 -18.45
C ILE A 208 6.96 -19.07 -17.45
N GLY A 209 6.55 -19.87 -16.45
CA GLY A 209 5.85 -19.35 -15.29
C GLY A 209 6.65 -18.20 -14.67
N VAL A 210 7.91 -18.43 -14.30
CA VAL A 210 8.79 -17.44 -13.67
C VAL A 210 8.96 -16.19 -14.53
N ILE A 211 9.09 -16.30 -15.86
CA ILE A 211 9.24 -15.16 -16.78
C ILE A 211 7.92 -14.39 -16.92
N PHE A 212 6.81 -15.09 -17.18
CA PHE A 212 5.47 -14.49 -17.24
C PHE A 212 5.14 -13.77 -15.94
N PHE A 213 5.48 -14.39 -14.81
CA PHE A 213 5.30 -13.81 -13.50
C PHE A 213 6.27 -12.65 -13.26
N ALA A 214 7.56 -12.76 -13.56
CA ALA A 214 8.50 -11.64 -13.42
C ALA A 214 8.05 -10.42 -14.23
N LEU A 215 7.47 -10.60 -15.43
CA LEU A 215 6.86 -9.52 -16.20
C LEU A 215 5.74 -8.81 -15.44
N ILE A 216 4.71 -9.55 -15.03
CA ILE A 216 3.53 -8.97 -14.40
C ILE A 216 3.85 -8.41 -13.02
N PHE A 217 4.71 -9.11 -12.28
CA PHE A 217 4.83 -8.98 -10.84
C PHE A 217 6.13 -8.33 -10.36
N ILE A 218 7.12 -8.16 -11.25
CA ILE A 218 8.35 -7.42 -10.94
C ILE A 218 8.49 -6.24 -11.91
N PHE A 219 8.41 -6.49 -13.23
CA PHE A 219 8.65 -5.45 -14.22
C PHE A 219 7.54 -4.39 -14.28
N ILE A 220 6.25 -4.76 -14.25
CA ILE A 220 5.16 -3.77 -14.21
C ILE A 220 5.25 -2.90 -12.94
N PRO A 221 5.39 -3.45 -11.71
CA PRO A 221 5.60 -2.63 -10.52
C PRO A 221 6.77 -1.67 -10.63
N LEU A 222 7.94 -2.14 -11.08
CA LEU A 222 9.12 -1.29 -11.24
C LEU A 222 8.89 -0.20 -12.30
N PHE A 223 8.31 -0.54 -13.45
CA PHE A 223 7.98 0.42 -14.49
C PHE A 223 7.07 1.52 -13.96
N LEU A 224 5.99 1.16 -13.26
CA LEU A 224 5.04 2.12 -12.67
C LEU A 224 5.71 3.00 -11.60
N LEU A 225 6.53 2.40 -10.73
CA LEU A 225 7.30 3.11 -9.71
C LEU A 225 8.23 4.16 -10.35
N PHE A 226 8.98 3.76 -11.37
CA PHE A 226 9.92 4.62 -12.06
C PHE A 226 9.25 5.68 -12.93
N TYR A 227 8.13 5.33 -13.57
CA TYR A 227 7.29 6.29 -14.28
C TYR A 227 6.82 7.41 -13.34
N VAL A 228 6.30 7.04 -12.17
CA VAL A 228 5.86 7.99 -11.14
C VAL A 228 7.04 8.82 -10.63
N ALA A 229 8.18 8.20 -10.33
CA ALA A 229 9.36 8.90 -9.84
C ALA A 229 9.91 9.93 -10.85
N ASN A 230 10.01 9.57 -12.13
CA ASN A 230 10.40 10.51 -13.18
C ASN A 230 9.35 11.61 -13.41
N SER A 231 8.05 11.29 -13.32
CA SER A 231 6.95 12.26 -13.41
C SER A 231 7.06 13.31 -12.32
N VAL A 232 7.26 12.89 -11.06
CA VAL A 232 7.44 13.80 -9.92
C VAL A 232 8.73 14.63 -10.05
N PHE A 233 9.83 14.03 -10.52
CA PHE A 233 11.09 14.74 -10.71
C PHE A 233 10.98 15.88 -11.75
N LYS A 234 10.20 15.68 -12.81
CA LYS A 234 10.00 16.67 -13.88
C LYS A 234 8.84 17.64 -13.61
N GLN A 235 8.09 17.46 -12.53
CA GLN A 235 6.89 18.22 -12.27
C GLN A 235 7.22 19.62 -11.74
N ASP A 236 6.54 20.64 -12.27
CA ASP A 236 6.61 22.00 -11.76
C ASP A 236 6.05 22.06 -10.31
N PRO A 237 6.84 22.52 -9.32
CA PRO A 237 6.39 22.67 -7.94
C PRO A 237 5.11 23.51 -7.80
N GLU A 238 4.91 24.52 -8.63
CA GLU A 238 3.74 25.40 -8.52
C GLU A 238 2.42 24.66 -8.80
N SER A 239 2.44 23.67 -9.68
CA SER A 239 1.28 22.87 -10.08
C SER A 239 0.66 22.04 -8.96
N LEU A 240 1.39 21.84 -7.85
CA LEU A 240 1.00 21.00 -6.71
C LEU A 240 0.79 21.78 -5.42
N LYS A 241 0.89 23.12 -5.45
CA LYS A 241 0.62 23.95 -4.27
C LYS A 241 -0.81 23.71 -3.79
N THR A 242 -0.95 23.21 -2.57
CA THR A 242 -2.26 23.05 -1.95
C THR A 242 -2.76 24.41 -1.50
N LYS A 243 -3.97 24.78 -1.92
CA LYS A 243 -4.60 26.02 -1.45
C LYS A 243 -4.78 25.95 0.07
N ILE A 244 -4.41 27.03 0.76
CA ILE A 244 -4.70 27.22 2.19
C ILE A 244 -6.18 26.92 2.42
N LEU A 245 -6.48 26.04 3.38
CA LEU A 245 -7.87 25.70 3.64
C LEU A 245 -8.60 26.90 4.21
N SER A 246 -9.75 27.23 3.63
CA SER A 246 -10.67 28.19 4.24
C SER A 246 -11.19 27.64 5.57
N GLU A 247 -11.55 28.52 6.50
CA GLU A 247 -12.11 28.13 7.79
C GLU A 247 -13.35 27.21 7.64
N LYS A 248 -14.17 27.45 6.61
CA LYS A 248 -15.33 26.60 6.27
C LYS A 248 -14.90 25.17 5.89
N GLN A 249 -13.81 25.02 5.15
CA GLN A 249 -13.26 23.70 4.81
C GLN A 249 -12.69 23.01 6.04
N ILE A 250 -11.99 23.76 6.92
CA ILE A 250 -11.45 23.22 8.17
C ILE A 250 -12.58 22.70 9.06
N LYS A 251 -13.64 23.49 9.26
CA LYS A 251 -14.81 23.08 10.05
C LYS A 251 -15.49 21.83 9.48
N ARG A 252 -15.63 21.73 8.15
CA ARG A 252 -16.20 20.55 7.49
C ARG A 252 -15.32 19.31 7.66
N GLY A 253 -14.00 19.44 7.51
CA GLY A 253 -13.09 18.31 7.71
C GLY A 253 -13.06 17.87 9.17
N LEU A 254 -13.11 18.79 10.13
CA LEU A 254 -13.22 18.44 11.55
C LEU A 254 -14.53 17.73 11.87
N LEU A 255 -15.65 18.19 11.30
CA LEU A 255 -16.94 17.52 11.42
C LEU A 255 -16.88 16.09 10.89
N LEU A 256 -16.28 15.88 9.71
CA LEU A 256 -16.09 14.54 9.16
C LEU A 256 -15.22 13.68 10.10
N VAL A 257 -14.07 14.19 10.55
CA VAL A 257 -13.19 13.46 11.48
C VAL A 257 -13.91 13.10 12.77
N SER A 258 -14.69 14.02 13.33
CA SER A 258 -15.54 13.76 14.49
C SER A 258 -16.57 12.67 14.25
N ILE A 259 -17.34 12.75 13.17
CA ILE A 259 -18.42 11.78 12.87
C ILE A 259 -17.84 10.37 12.79
N PHE A 260 -16.77 10.17 12.03
CA PHE A 260 -16.15 8.85 11.92
C PHE A 260 -15.49 8.40 13.23
N THR A 261 -14.89 9.31 14.00
CA THR A 261 -14.35 8.98 15.33
C THR A 261 -15.46 8.48 16.25
N LEU A 262 -16.64 9.09 16.19
CA LEU A 262 -17.82 8.65 16.93
C LEU A 262 -18.38 7.32 16.41
N LEU A 263 -18.35 7.08 15.10
CA LEU A 263 -18.74 5.78 14.53
C LEU A 263 -17.80 4.66 14.99
N ILE A 264 -16.49 4.88 14.93
CA ILE A 264 -15.47 3.95 15.47
C ILE A 264 -15.74 3.70 16.94
N SER A 265 -16.01 4.76 17.70
CA SER A 265 -16.37 4.62 19.11
C SER A 265 -17.62 3.77 19.33
N GLY A 266 -18.64 3.91 18.50
CA GLY A 266 -19.85 3.08 18.58
C GLY A 266 -19.54 1.60 18.32
N VAL A 267 -18.72 1.30 17.32
CA VAL A 267 -18.26 -0.07 17.03
C VAL A 267 -17.46 -0.65 18.19
N LEU A 268 -16.50 0.11 18.73
CA LEU A 268 -15.69 -0.31 19.87
C LEU A 268 -16.56 -0.51 21.13
N LEU A 269 -17.57 0.35 21.36
CA LEU A 269 -18.48 0.20 22.48
C LEU A 269 -19.26 -1.12 22.39
N ILE A 270 -19.83 -1.40 21.22
CA ILE A 270 -20.54 -2.65 20.96
C ILE A 270 -19.58 -3.82 21.20
N TRP A 271 -18.39 -3.78 20.61
CA TRP A 271 -17.41 -4.86 20.76
C TRP A 271 -17.00 -5.09 22.21
N GLY A 272 -16.76 -4.00 22.97
CA GLY A 272 -16.46 -4.05 24.40
C GLY A 272 -17.58 -4.69 25.21
N ILE A 273 -18.84 -4.29 24.98
CA ILE A 273 -20.02 -4.89 25.64
C ILE A 273 -20.13 -6.39 25.31
N PHE A 274 -19.94 -6.76 24.05
CA PHE A 274 -20.03 -8.15 23.59
C PHE A 274 -19.00 -9.07 24.26
N CYS A 275 -17.82 -8.55 24.63
CA CYS A 275 -16.83 -9.30 25.41
C CYS A 275 -17.34 -9.69 26.81
N PHE A 276 -18.31 -8.94 27.38
CA PHE A 276 -18.91 -9.26 28.69
C PHE A 276 -20.21 -10.06 28.57
N THR A 277 -21.02 -9.80 27.55
CA THR A 277 -22.33 -10.45 27.40
C THR A 277 -22.28 -11.80 26.70
N SER A 278 -21.24 -12.04 25.90
CA SER A 278 -21.06 -13.28 25.13
C SER A 278 -19.57 -13.65 25.01
N PRO A 279 -18.85 -13.82 26.15
CA PRO A 279 -17.41 -14.10 26.14
C PRO A 279 -17.05 -15.35 25.34
N GLU A 280 -17.92 -16.37 25.32
CA GLU A 280 -17.71 -17.65 24.65
C GLU A 280 -17.40 -17.51 23.15
N ILE A 281 -18.00 -16.53 22.46
CA ILE A 281 -17.75 -16.26 21.03
C ILE A 281 -16.29 -15.84 20.81
N PHE A 282 -15.75 -15.02 21.72
CA PHE A 282 -14.39 -14.50 21.64
C PHE A 282 -13.36 -15.52 22.12
N GLU A 283 -13.70 -16.35 23.11
CA GLU A 283 -12.86 -17.46 23.54
C GLU A 283 -12.58 -18.41 22.38
N GLU A 284 -13.61 -18.78 21.62
CA GLU A 284 -13.48 -19.65 20.45
C GLU A 284 -12.67 -18.98 19.34
N PHE A 285 -12.97 -17.72 19.02
CA PHE A 285 -12.33 -17.00 17.92
C PHE A 285 -10.85 -16.70 18.19
N PHE A 286 -10.51 -16.22 19.39
CA PHE A 286 -9.15 -15.80 19.75
C PHE A 286 -8.35 -16.88 20.47
N LYS A 287 -8.97 -18.01 20.86
CA LYS A 287 -8.35 -19.10 21.63
C LYS A 287 -7.72 -18.61 22.93
N ILE A 288 -8.44 -17.74 23.63
CA ILE A 288 -8.07 -17.20 24.96
C ILE A 288 -9.12 -17.62 25.98
N ASN A 289 -8.78 -17.59 27.27
CA ASN A 289 -9.73 -17.89 28.33
C ASN A 289 -10.65 -16.69 28.65
N GLU A 290 -11.73 -16.94 29.37
CA GLU A 290 -12.73 -15.94 29.79
C GLU A 290 -12.10 -14.68 30.42
N ASN A 291 -11.14 -14.86 31.34
CA ASN A 291 -10.42 -13.74 31.97
C ASN A 291 -9.67 -12.87 30.95
N GLY A 292 -9.11 -13.49 29.90
CA GLY A 292 -8.48 -12.80 28.79
C GLY A 292 -9.49 -12.01 27.94
N VAL A 293 -10.67 -12.56 27.71
CA VAL A 293 -11.77 -11.87 27.01
C VAL A 293 -12.27 -10.67 27.81
N ILE A 294 -12.45 -10.82 29.13
CA ILE A 294 -12.85 -9.73 30.02
C ILE A 294 -11.80 -8.60 30.00
N PHE A 295 -10.52 -8.94 30.08
CA PHE A 295 -9.45 -7.96 29.98
C PHE A 295 -9.46 -7.22 28.63
N LEU A 296 -9.65 -7.95 27.53
CA LEU A 296 -9.82 -7.37 26.20
C LEU A 296 -11.02 -6.40 26.15
N GLY A 297 -12.15 -6.79 26.74
CA GLY A 297 -13.34 -5.95 26.86
C GLY A 297 -13.07 -4.64 27.61
N ILE A 298 -12.39 -4.69 28.76
CA ILE A 298 -11.98 -3.49 29.52
C ILE A 298 -11.09 -2.59 28.65
N PHE A 299 -10.09 -3.16 27.98
CA PHE A 299 -9.19 -2.42 27.11
C PHE A 299 -9.93 -1.71 25.96
N VAL A 300 -10.84 -2.42 25.29
CA VAL A 300 -11.68 -1.87 24.22
C VAL A 300 -12.61 -0.76 24.72
N LEU A 301 -13.17 -0.89 25.93
CA LEU A 301 -13.98 0.17 26.55
C LEU A 301 -13.17 1.42 26.90
N ILE A 302 -11.92 1.27 27.36
CA ILE A 302 -11.02 2.42 27.57
C ILE A 302 -10.78 3.15 26.24
N LEU A 303 -10.47 2.41 25.17
CA LEU A 303 -10.32 3.00 23.82
C LEU A 303 -11.60 3.71 23.36
N THR A 304 -12.77 3.14 23.67
CA THR A 304 -14.08 3.75 23.41
C THR A 304 -14.23 5.10 24.11
N ILE A 305 -13.90 5.19 25.40
CA ILE A 305 -14.00 6.45 26.14
C ILE A 305 -13.07 7.51 25.55
N CYS A 306 -11.83 7.12 25.18
CA CYS A 306 -10.90 8.00 24.48
C CYS A 306 -11.46 8.47 23.13
N ALA A 307 -12.11 7.57 22.37
CA ALA A 307 -12.74 7.88 21.08
C ALA A 307 -13.93 8.84 21.23
N LEU A 308 -14.81 8.62 22.22
CA LEU A 308 -15.91 9.54 22.53
C LEU A 308 -15.39 10.92 22.89
N TYR A 309 -14.42 10.99 23.81
CA TYR A 309 -13.81 12.26 24.21
C TYR A 309 -13.19 12.97 23.01
N GLY A 310 -12.45 12.24 22.18
CA GLY A 310 -11.85 12.76 20.95
C GLY A 310 -12.90 13.28 19.96
N GLY A 311 -13.91 12.48 19.63
CA GLY A 311 -14.94 12.80 18.65
C GLY A 311 -15.80 14.00 19.06
N ILE A 312 -16.32 14.00 20.30
CA ILE A 312 -17.12 15.10 20.86
C ILE A 312 -16.24 16.34 21.05
N GLY A 313 -15.06 16.18 21.65
CA GLY A 313 -14.16 17.29 21.92
C GLY A 313 -13.64 17.98 20.66
N LEU A 314 -13.51 17.26 19.53
CA LEU A 314 -13.22 17.85 18.23
C LEU A 314 -14.36 18.77 17.73
N LEU A 315 -15.64 18.40 17.93
CA LEU A 315 -16.80 19.25 17.62
C LEU A 315 -16.82 20.51 18.48
N LEU A 316 -16.44 20.36 19.76
CA LEU A 316 -16.30 21.45 20.72
C LEU A 316 -15.00 22.26 20.56
N LYS A 317 -14.16 21.92 19.57
CA LYS A 317 -12.89 22.58 19.27
C LYS A 317 -11.89 22.57 20.46
N GLN A 318 -11.89 21.51 21.26
CA GLN A 318 -10.93 21.34 22.35
C GLN A 318 -9.55 20.90 21.83
N LYS A 319 -8.48 21.61 22.23
CA LYS A 319 -7.09 21.30 21.82
C LYS A 319 -6.62 19.92 22.29
N SER A 320 -6.97 19.53 23.51
CA SER A 320 -6.67 18.21 24.08
C SER A 320 -7.35 17.07 23.32
N ALA A 321 -8.60 17.28 22.89
CA ALA A 321 -9.34 16.30 22.08
C ALA A 321 -8.68 16.07 20.72
N ARG A 322 -8.14 17.12 20.08
CA ARG A 322 -7.34 16.97 18.84
C ARG A 322 -6.15 16.03 19.03
N ILE A 323 -5.40 16.20 20.12
CA ILE A 323 -4.22 15.38 20.42
C ILE A 323 -4.65 13.94 20.74
N MET A 324 -5.69 13.76 21.55
CA MET A 324 -6.22 12.45 21.91
C MET A 324 -6.71 11.67 20.68
N THR A 325 -7.50 12.31 19.81
CA THR A 325 -7.96 11.67 18.56
C THR A 325 -6.78 11.29 17.68
N ALA A 326 -5.76 12.14 17.56
CA ALA A 326 -4.58 11.81 16.77
C ALA A 326 -3.80 10.62 17.36
N LEU A 327 -3.62 10.55 18.68
CA LEU A 327 -2.96 9.41 19.33
C LEU A 327 -3.74 8.11 19.15
N MET A 328 -5.05 8.14 19.40
CA MET A 328 -5.92 6.98 19.24
C MET A 328 -5.95 6.49 17.80
N MET A 329 -6.09 7.39 16.83
CA MET A 329 -6.05 7.02 15.41
C MET A 329 -4.66 6.52 14.97
N SER A 330 -3.59 6.97 15.65
CA SER A 330 -2.24 6.42 15.48
C SER A 330 -2.06 5.04 16.12
N PHE A 331 -2.94 4.63 17.03
CA PHE A 331 -2.97 3.24 17.52
C PHE A 331 -3.70 2.32 16.52
N LEU A 332 -4.68 2.87 15.78
CA LEU A 332 -5.50 2.16 14.80
C LEU A 332 -4.92 2.21 13.36
N LEU A 333 -3.60 2.39 13.21
CA LEU A 333 -2.92 2.64 11.93
C LEU A 333 -3.10 1.57 10.84
N VAL A 334 -3.62 0.40 11.19
CA VAL A 334 -3.94 -0.67 10.23
C VAL A 334 -5.01 -0.22 9.22
N PHE A 335 -5.80 0.80 9.58
CA PHE A 335 -6.85 1.33 8.72
C PHE A 335 -6.43 2.66 8.06
N ILE A 336 -6.78 2.83 6.78
CA ILE A 336 -6.52 4.06 6.00
C ILE A 336 -7.17 5.29 6.67
N TYR A 337 -8.38 5.12 7.18
CA TYR A 337 -9.18 6.22 7.74
C TYR A 337 -8.53 6.87 8.99
N PRO A 338 -8.13 6.11 10.03
CA PRO A 338 -7.33 6.62 11.14
C PRO A 338 -6.08 7.40 10.71
N LEU A 339 -5.32 6.88 9.74
CA LEU A 339 -4.14 7.58 9.24
C LEU A 339 -4.51 8.94 8.59
N PHE A 340 -5.66 9.02 7.90
CA PHE A 340 -6.16 10.28 7.32
C PHE A 340 -6.48 11.29 8.42
N ALA A 341 -7.21 10.84 9.44
CA ALA A 341 -7.58 11.67 10.58
C ALA A 341 -6.33 12.24 11.27
N VAL A 342 -5.30 11.42 11.51
CA VAL A 342 -4.03 11.87 12.09
C VAL A 342 -3.43 13.00 11.25
N PHE A 343 -3.19 12.74 9.95
CA PHE A 343 -2.56 13.73 9.09
C PHE A 343 -3.38 15.01 8.94
N TYR A 344 -4.70 14.91 8.81
CA TYR A 344 -5.58 16.07 8.76
C TYR A 344 -5.49 16.92 10.05
N LEU A 345 -5.49 16.28 11.23
CA LEU A 345 -5.39 16.98 12.52
C LEU A 345 -4.00 17.60 12.75
N TYR A 346 -2.97 17.15 12.02
CA TYR A 346 -1.61 17.70 12.05
C TYR A 346 -1.32 18.75 10.95
N GLN A 347 -2.28 19.04 10.06
CA GLN A 347 -2.17 20.13 9.09
C GLN A 347 -1.99 21.49 9.80
N ASP A 348 -1.12 22.34 9.27
CA ASP A 348 -0.79 23.64 9.90
C ASP A 348 -2.01 24.56 10.03
N ASP A 349 -2.85 24.59 9.01
CA ASP A 349 -4.09 25.39 9.02
C ASP A 349 -5.04 24.92 10.13
N VAL A 350 -5.09 23.61 10.38
CA VAL A 350 -5.93 23.00 11.42
C VAL A 350 -5.32 23.27 12.80
N LYS A 351 -4.01 23.09 12.99
CA LYS A 351 -3.31 23.47 14.24
C LYS A 351 -3.57 24.93 14.59
N SER A 352 -3.38 25.83 13.62
CA SER A 352 -3.59 27.28 13.78
C SER A 352 -5.03 27.61 14.16
N PHE A 353 -6.01 26.87 13.65
CA PHE A 353 -7.41 27.05 14.01
C PHE A 353 -7.69 26.77 15.50
N TYR A 354 -6.99 25.83 16.12
CA TYR A 354 -7.11 25.57 17.57
C TYR A 354 -6.31 26.56 18.43
N GLU A 355 -5.26 27.18 17.88
CA GLU A 355 -4.43 28.16 18.60
C GLU A 355 -5.07 29.56 18.63
N LYS A 356 -5.88 29.92 17.63
CA LYS A 356 -6.62 31.19 17.56
C LYS A 356 -7.88 31.26 18.44
N ASN A 357 -8.31 30.14 19.02
CA ASN A 357 -9.53 30.06 19.84
C ASN A 357 -9.20 29.95 21.35
N ILE A 358 -8.00 30.39 21.74
CA ILE A 358 -7.58 30.70 23.12
C ILE A 358 -7.60 32.22 23.23
#